data_AF-A0AAD9PYA9-F1
#
_entry.id   AF-A0AAD9PYA9-F1
#
_cell.length_a   1.000
_cell.length_b   1.000
_cell.length_c   1.000
_cell.angle_alpha   90.00
_cell.angle_beta   90.00
_cell.angle_gamma   90.00
#
_symmetry.space_group_name_H-M   'P 1'
#
loop_
_entity.id
_entity.type
_entity.pdbx_description
1 polymer ?
#
loop_
_entity_poly.entity_id
_entity_poly.type
_entity_poly.pdbx_seq_one_letter_code
_entity_poly.pdbx_strand_id
1 'polypeptide(L)'
;MELMKQCRVSPTDNPFSYLWIANCVLYSVVTAFLLHKGWKKQGSNNSSVHKRKRSKWQIIYEGKAGSIRKRISIAKAETDRLKENRKVTKRGKRNREILQKECKVLSIASLVNYMERQKCELRKLKKAFGRKKKNEEARFID
;
A
#
# COMPACT_ATOMS: atom_id res chain seq x y z
N MET A 1 13.61 -38.31 -16.50
CA MET A 1 13.89 -39.36 -15.49
C MET A 1 15.36 -39.74 -15.41
N GLU A 2 16.28 -39.12 -16.15
CA GLU A 2 17.71 -39.52 -16.16
C GLU A 2 18.58 -38.94 -15.04
N LEU A 3 18.15 -37.88 -14.35
CA LEU A 3 18.93 -37.29 -13.26
C LEU A 3 19.03 -38.18 -12.00
N MET A 4 18.05 -39.05 -11.75
CA MET A 4 18.05 -39.92 -10.57
C MET A 4 19.02 -41.10 -10.66
N LYS A 5 19.50 -41.43 -11.87
CA LYS A 5 20.52 -42.51 -12.06
C LYS A 5 21.93 -42.05 -11.71
N GLN A 6 22.21 -40.74 -11.68
CA GLN A 6 23.55 -40.20 -11.43
C GLN A 6 23.91 -40.12 -9.94
N CYS A 7 22.93 -40.10 -9.03
CA CYS A 7 23.18 -39.90 -7.59
C CYS A 7 23.32 -41.18 -6.75
N ARG A 8 23.26 -42.40 -7.34
CA ARG A 8 23.33 -43.69 -6.61
C ARG A 8 22.48 -43.73 -5.31
N VAL A 9 21.27 -43.15 -5.31
CA VAL A 9 20.33 -43.30 -4.19
C VAL A 9 19.23 -44.24 -4.63
N SER A 10 19.36 -45.51 -4.24
CA SER A 10 18.30 -46.49 -4.43
C SER A 10 17.14 -46.19 -3.45
N PRO A 11 15.86 -46.28 -3.87
CA PRO A 11 14.72 -46.17 -2.94
C PRO A 11 14.78 -47.18 -1.80
N THR A 12 15.50 -48.27 -2.00
CA THR A 12 15.62 -49.40 -1.08
C THR A 12 16.62 -49.15 0.05
N ASP A 13 17.65 -48.33 -0.17
CA ASP A 13 18.73 -48.13 0.81
C ASP A 13 18.45 -46.95 1.77
N ASN A 14 17.78 -45.90 1.29
CA ASN A 14 17.37 -44.78 2.13
C ASN A 14 16.14 -44.03 1.56
N PRO A 15 14.92 -44.45 1.92
CA PRO A 15 13.69 -43.96 1.31
C PRO A 15 13.43 -42.47 1.59
N PHE A 16 13.89 -41.95 2.73
CA PHE A 16 13.74 -40.53 3.08
C PHE A 16 14.64 -39.62 2.25
N SER A 17 15.90 -40.03 2.01
CA SER A 17 16.82 -39.29 1.16
C SER A 17 16.35 -39.26 -0.29
N TYR A 18 15.83 -40.38 -0.79
CA TYR A 18 15.24 -40.45 -2.12
C TYR A 18 14.01 -39.52 -2.25
N LEU A 19 13.10 -39.55 -1.26
CA LEU A 19 11.92 -38.70 -1.23
C LEU A 19 12.29 -37.20 -1.17
N TRP A 20 13.31 -36.85 -0.38
CA TRP A 20 13.82 -35.49 -0.28
C TRP A 20 14.36 -34.98 -1.62
N ILE A 21 15.21 -35.78 -2.30
CA ILE A 21 15.78 -35.42 -3.60
C ILE A 21 14.67 -35.28 -4.65
N ALA A 22 13.73 -36.23 -4.70
CA ALA A 22 12.60 -36.17 -5.63
C ALA A 22 11.76 -34.90 -5.42
N ASN A 23 11.48 -34.53 -4.16
CA ASN A 23 10.74 -33.32 -3.84
C ASN A 23 11.52 -32.05 -4.21
N CYS A 24 12.84 -32.01 -3.96
CA CYS A 24 13.70 -30.90 -4.38
C CYS A 24 13.71 -30.72 -5.90
N VAL A 25 13.81 -31.81 -6.67
CA VAL A 25 13.79 -31.75 -8.14
C VAL A 25 12.43 -31.25 -8.65
N LEU A 26 11.33 -31.81 -8.14
CA LEU A 26 9.97 -31.37 -8.51
C LEU A 26 9.76 -29.88 -8.19
N TYR A 27 10.15 -29.43 -7.00
CA TYR A 27 10.06 -28.03 -6.60
C TYR A 27 10.90 -27.12 -7.51
N SER A 28 12.12 -27.54 -7.87
CA SER A 28 13.02 -26.77 -8.73
C SER A 28 12.46 -26.61 -10.16
N VAL A 29 11.89 -27.67 -10.73
CA VAL A 29 11.24 -27.62 -12.04
C VAL A 29 10.00 -26.74 -12.03
N VAL A 30 9.13 -26.88 -11.01
CA VAL A 30 7.91 -26.05 -10.87
C VAL A 30 8.27 -24.58 -10.69
N THR A 31 9.26 -24.27 -9.86
CA THR A 31 9.71 -22.88 -9.64
C THR A 31 10.35 -22.28 -10.88
N ALA A 32 11.17 -23.04 -11.62
CA ALA A 32 11.75 -22.58 -12.88
C ALA A 32 10.66 -22.35 -13.96
N PHE A 33 9.66 -23.22 -14.04
CA PHE A 33 8.52 -23.06 -14.94
C PHE A 33 7.67 -21.83 -14.59
N LEU A 34 7.37 -21.60 -13.31
CA LEU A 34 6.66 -20.41 -12.82
C LEU A 34 7.46 -19.12 -13.04
N LEU A 35 8.80 -19.20 -12.97
CA LEU A 35 9.69 -18.08 -13.30
C LEU A 35 9.66 -17.78 -14.80
N HIS A 36 9.74 -18.82 -15.65
CA HIS A 36 9.74 -18.68 -17.11
C HIS A 36 8.40 -18.15 -17.67
N LYS A 37 7.27 -18.54 -17.05
CA LYS A 37 5.94 -17.99 -17.39
C LYS A 37 5.67 -16.59 -16.83
N GLY A 38 6.65 -15.96 -16.16
CA GLY A 38 6.54 -14.59 -15.64
C GLY A 38 5.58 -14.43 -14.45
N TRP A 39 5.16 -15.53 -13.83
CA TRP A 39 4.22 -15.51 -12.70
C TRP A 39 4.87 -15.15 -11.37
N LYS A 40 6.19 -15.38 -11.25
CA LYS A 40 6.97 -14.75 -10.19
C LYS A 40 7.30 -13.33 -10.63
N LYS A 41 6.48 -12.36 -10.22
CA LYS A 41 6.97 -10.99 -10.07
C LYS A 41 8.27 -11.11 -9.29
N GLN A 42 9.39 -10.68 -9.87
CA GLN A 42 10.57 -10.36 -9.06
C GLN A 42 10.04 -9.55 -7.88
N GLY A 43 10.05 -10.14 -6.69
CA GLY A 43 10.15 -9.35 -5.48
C GLY A 43 11.33 -8.44 -5.75
N SER A 44 11.05 -7.15 -5.81
CA SER A 44 12.01 -6.13 -6.23
C SER A 44 13.20 -6.16 -5.28
N ASN A 45 14.18 -7.02 -5.56
CA ASN A 45 15.53 -6.92 -5.07
C ASN A 45 16.20 -5.77 -5.81
N ASN A 46 15.71 -4.56 -5.54
CA ASN A 46 16.49 -3.34 -5.65
C ASN A 46 16.84 -2.92 -4.23
N SER A 47 17.75 -3.69 -3.63
CA SER A 47 18.64 -3.22 -2.57
C SER A 47 19.62 -2.21 -3.14
N SER A 48 19.08 -1.08 -3.59
CA SER A 48 19.73 0.19 -3.90
C SER A 48 18.64 1.08 -4.50
N VAL A 49 17.61 1.37 -3.71
CA VAL A 49 16.83 2.57 -3.97
C VAL A 49 17.80 3.73 -3.76
N HIS A 50 18.56 4.08 -4.80
CA HIS A 50 18.88 5.48 -5.05
C HIS A 50 17.58 6.20 -4.78
N LYS A 51 17.50 6.91 -3.65
CA LYS A 51 16.36 7.78 -3.33
C LYS A 51 16.30 8.76 -4.49
N ARG A 52 15.57 8.41 -5.55
CA ARG A 52 15.31 9.29 -6.68
C ARG A 52 14.85 10.57 -6.02
N LYS A 53 15.62 11.64 -6.21
CA LYS A 53 15.41 12.93 -5.55
C LYS A 53 13.94 13.25 -5.73
N ARG A 54 13.18 13.22 -4.63
CA ARG A 54 11.71 13.28 -4.66
C ARG A 54 11.33 14.51 -5.47
N SER A 55 10.56 14.34 -6.54
CA SER A 55 10.27 15.49 -7.39
C SER A 55 9.49 16.53 -6.59
N LYS A 56 9.72 17.82 -6.86
CA LYS A 56 9.03 18.92 -6.16
C LYS A 56 7.51 18.72 -6.14
N TRP A 57 6.96 18.19 -7.23
CA TRP A 57 5.54 17.89 -7.37
C TRP A 57 5.06 16.71 -6.52
N GLN A 58 5.88 15.67 -6.33
CA GLN A 58 5.57 14.57 -5.40
C GLN A 58 5.48 15.07 -3.96
N ILE A 59 6.41 15.92 -3.53
CA ILE A 59 6.42 16.51 -2.18
C ILE A 59 5.15 17.34 -1.96
N ILE A 60 4.80 18.20 -2.92
CA ILE A 60 3.58 19.01 -2.87
C ILE A 60 2.33 18.12 -2.78
N TYR A 61 2.26 17.06 -3.59
CA TYR A 61 1.16 16.11 -3.55
C TYR A 61 1.05 15.42 -2.19
N GLU A 62 2.15 14.92 -1.64
CA GLU A 62 2.16 14.25 -0.34
C GLU A 62 1.75 15.18 0.78
N GLY A 63 2.19 16.45 0.75
CA GLY A 63 1.75 17.48 1.69
C GLY A 63 0.24 17.71 1.63
N LYS A 64 -0.31 17.86 0.42
CA LYS A 64 -1.76 18.02 0.20
C LYS A 64 -2.55 16.78 0.62
N ALA A 65 -2.08 15.59 0.28
CA ALA A 65 -2.73 14.34 0.66
C ALA A 65 -2.68 14.12 2.18
N GLY A 66 -1.56 14.46 2.81
CA GLY A 66 -1.37 14.40 4.25
C GLY A 66 -2.30 15.35 5.00
N SER A 67 -2.46 16.58 4.53
CA SER A 67 -3.37 17.55 5.15
C SER A 67 -4.83 17.09 5.05
N ILE A 68 -5.27 16.55 3.91
CA ILE A 68 -6.61 16.00 3.73
C ILE A 68 -6.84 14.78 4.65
N ARG A 69 -5.88 13.85 4.73
CA ARG A 69 -5.97 12.69 5.65
C ARG A 69 -6.08 13.13 7.10
N LYS A 70 -5.31 14.15 7.50
CA LYS A 70 -5.36 14.73 8.85
C LYS A 70 -6.76 15.30 9.14
N ARG A 71 -7.35 16.04 8.21
CA ARG A 71 -8.73 16.56 8.34
C ARG A 71 -9.76 15.44 8.49
N ILE A 72 -9.66 14.39 7.67
CA ILE A 72 -10.54 13.20 7.77
C ILE A 72 -10.39 12.54 9.15
N SER A 73 -9.15 12.36 9.62
CA SER A 73 -8.87 11.75 10.94
C SER A 73 -9.45 12.57 12.08
N ILE A 74 -9.32 13.91 12.01
CA ILE A 74 -9.88 14.82 13.01
C ILE A 74 -11.42 14.73 13.05
N ALA A 75 -12.07 14.80 11.88
CA ALA A 75 -13.52 14.71 11.80
C ALA A 75 -14.05 13.35 12.25
N LYS A 76 -13.34 12.26 11.94
CA LYS A 76 -13.66 10.92 12.42
C LYS A 76 -13.60 10.84 13.94
N ALA A 77 -12.51 11.34 14.55
CA ALA A 77 -12.37 11.35 16.00
C ALA A 77 -13.49 12.15 16.70
N GLU A 78 -13.91 13.28 16.12
CA GLU A 78 -15.04 14.05 16.66
C GLU A 78 -16.37 13.33 16.49
N THR A 79 -16.56 12.61 15.38
CA THR A 79 -17.76 11.78 15.16
C THR A 79 -17.84 10.65 16.19
N ASP A 80 -16.74 9.94 16.43
CA ASP A 80 -16.68 8.84 17.40
C ASP A 80 -16.91 9.36 18.82
N ARG A 81 -16.33 10.53 19.16
CA ARG A 81 -16.59 11.21 20.44
C ARG A 81 -18.07 11.55 20.63
N LEU A 82 -18.73 12.09 19.60
CA LEU A 82 -20.17 12.42 19.64
C LEU A 82 -21.04 11.17 19.79
N LYS A 83 -20.67 10.06 19.14
CA LYS A 83 -21.39 8.78 19.28
C LYS A 83 -21.29 8.20 20.69
N GLU A 84 -20.13 8.29 21.32
CA GLU A 84 -19.86 7.74 22.65
C GLU A 84 -20.10 8.76 23.78
N ASN A 85 -20.57 9.98 23.47
CA ASN A 85 -20.76 11.09 24.41
C ASN A 85 -19.53 11.40 25.28
N ARG A 86 -18.32 11.19 24.76
CA ARG A 86 -17.06 11.38 25.50
C ARG A 86 -16.74 12.87 25.73
N LYS A 87 -16.08 13.14 26.86
CA LYS A 87 -15.58 14.48 27.21
C LYS A 87 -14.53 14.97 26.19
N VAL A 88 -14.51 16.28 25.93
CA VAL A 88 -13.59 16.90 24.98
C VAL A 88 -12.21 17.08 25.61
N THR A 89 -11.17 16.52 25.00
CA THR A 89 -9.77 16.69 25.43
C THR A 89 -9.22 18.07 25.01
N LYS A 90 -8.09 18.51 25.59
CA LYS A 90 -7.41 19.77 25.21
C LYS A 90 -7.08 19.82 23.71
N ARG A 91 -6.64 18.68 23.14
CA ARG A 91 -6.41 18.53 21.70
C ARG A 91 -7.72 18.57 20.91
N GLY A 92 -8.77 17.94 21.45
CA GLY A 92 -10.12 17.98 20.89
C GLY A 92 -10.65 19.40 20.73
N LYS A 93 -10.45 20.28 21.72
CA LYS A 93 -10.87 21.70 21.64
C LYS A 93 -10.27 22.41 20.43
N ARG A 94 -8.94 22.33 20.23
CA ARG A 94 -8.25 22.92 19.07
C ARG A 94 -8.73 22.35 17.73
N ASN A 95 -8.94 21.04 17.69
CA ASN A 95 -9.47 20.37 16.50
C ASN A 95 -10.91 20.81 16.19
N ARG A 96 -11.70 21.05 17.24
CA ARG A 96 -13.10 21.50 17.14
C ARG A 96 -13.21 22.90 16.55
N GLU A 97 -12.30 23.81 16.91
CA GLU A 97 -12.22 25.14 16.30
C GLU A 97 -11.98 25.07 14.78
N ILE A 98 -11.10 24.16 14.34
CA ILE A 98 -10.84 23.94 12.90
C ILE A 98 -12.11 23.42 12.22
N LEU A 99 -12.79 22.45 12.83
CA LEU A 99 -14.03 21.89 12.28
C LEU A 99 -15.18 22.89 12.28
N GLN A 100 -15.29 23.76 13.30
CA GLN A 100 -16.30 24.82 13.35
C GLN A 100 -16.13 25.83 12.23
N LYS A 101 -14.90 26.22 11.91
CA LYS A 101 -14.61 27.11 10.77
C LYS A 101 -15.06 26.50 9.44
N GLU A 102 -14.93 25.18 9.26
CA GLU A 102 -15.27 24.52 8.00
C GLU A 102 -16.75 24.07 7.92
N CYS A 103 -17.36 23.64 9.03
CA CYS A 103 -18.70 23.06 9.06
C CYS A 103 -19.81 23.99 9.57
N LYS A 104 -19.46 25.13 10.20
CA LYS A 104 -20.35 26.05 10.95
C LYS A 104 -21.06 25.39 12.15
N VAL A 105 -21.78 24.30 11.92
CA VAL A 105 -22.46 23.49 12.92
C VAL A 105 -21.77 22.13 13.04
N LEU A 106 -21.57 21.66 14.26
CA LEU A 106 -20.97 20.36 14.54
C LEU A 106 -22.02 19.35 14.98
N SER A 107 -22.66 18.72 14.00
CA SER A 107 -23.52 17.56 14.17
C SER A 107 -22.87 16.34 13.53
N ILE A 108 -23.36 15.14 13.88
CA ILE A 108 -22.88 13.90 13.24
C ILE A 108 -23.06 13.99 11.71
N ALA A 109 -24.22 14.48 11.25
CA ALA A 109 -24.50 14.64 9.83
C ALA A 109 -23.54 15.63 9.15
N SER A 110 -23.25 16.77 9.77
CA SER A 110 -22.33 17.75 9.17
C SER A 110 -20.90 17.23 9.10
N LEU A 111 -20.45 16.48 10.12
CA LEU A 111 -19.13 15.83 10.13
C LEU A 111 -19.01 14.70 9.10
N VAL A 112 -20.07 13.92 8.88
CA VAL A 112 -20.10 12.89 7.84
C VAL A 112 -20.00 13.51 6.46
N ASN A 113 -20.82 14.52 6.17
CA ASN A 113 -20.76 15.26 4.90
C ASN A 113 -19.36 15.89 4.69
N TYR A 114 -18.80 16.47 5.75
CA TYR A 114 -17.44 16.99 5.71
C TYR A 114 -16.40 15.92 5.35
N MET A 115 -16.44 14.76 6.02
CA MET A 115 -15.55 13.64 5.71
C MET A 115 -15.72 13.15 4.27
N GLU A 116 -16.94 13.11 3.75
CA GLU A 116 -17.22 12.72 2.36
C GLU A 116 -16.63 13.71 1.36
N ARG A 117 -16.79 15.01 1.59
CA ARG A 117 -16.14 16.06 0.79
C ARG A 117 -14.62 15.90 0.79
N GLN A 118 -14.01 15.72 1.96
CA GLN A 118 -12.55 15.52 2.08
C GLN A 118 -12.09 14.22 1.39
N LYS A 119 -12.84 13.11 1.51
CA LYS A 119 -12.57 11.86 0.80
C LYS A 119 -12.67 12.04 -0.72
N CYS A 120 -13.66 12.80 -1.20
CA CYS A 120 -13.82 13.11 -2.62
C CYS A 120 -12.62 13.90 -3.15
N GLU A 121 -12.19 14.94 -2.44
CA GLU A 121 -11.00 15.71 -2.81
C GLU A 121 -9.73 14.85 -2.82
N LEU A 122 -9.57 13.96 -1.84
CA LEU A 122 -8.46 13.01 -1.84
C LEU A 122 -8.48 12.08 -3.07
N ARG A 123 -9.65 11.62 -3.51
CA ARG A 123 -9.81 10.79 -4.71
C ARG A 123 -9.45 11.56 -5.97
N LYS A 124 -9.92 12.81 -6.11
CA LYS A 124 -9.57 13.69 -7.24
C LYS A 124 -8.07 13.93 -7.29
N LEU A 125 -7.46 14.25 -6.14
CA LEU A 125 -6.02 14.48 -6.02
C LEU A 125 -5.21 13.24 -6.42
N LYS A 126 -5.61 12.04 -5.95
CA LYS A 126 -4.98 10.77 -6.36
C LYS A 126 -5.07 10.52 -7.86
N LYS A 127 -6.24 10.76 -8.46
CA LYS A 127 -6.45 10.60 -9.90
C LYS A 127 -5.56 11.57 -10.70
N ALA A 128 -5.51 12.85 -10.30
CA ALA A 128 -4.67 13.86 -10.94
C ALA A 128 -3.19 13.51 -10.84
N PHE A 129 -2.73 13.05 -9.67
CA PHE A 129 -1.36 12.59 -9.47
C PHE A 129 -1.03 11.38 -10.35
N GLY A 130 -1.93 10.40 -10.43
CA GLY A 130 -1.76 9.22 -11.28
C GLY A 130 -1.63 9.59 -12.77
N ARG A 131 -2.45 10.53 -13.26
CA ARG A 131 -2.33 11.05 -14.64
C ARG A 131 -1.00 11.75 -14.88
N LYS A 132 -0.60 12.64 -13.97
CA LYS A 132 0.67 13.38 -14.11
C LYS A 132 1.87 12.44 -14.09
N LYS A 133 1.86 11.43 -13.21
CA LYS A 133 2.91 10.41 -13.15
C LYS A 133 3.06 9.66 -14.48
N LYS A 134 1.95 9.21 -15.07
CA LYS A 134 1.97 8.55 -16.39
C LYS A 134 2.52 9.45 -17.49
N ASN A 135 2.13 10.73 -17.50
CA ASN A 135 2.65 11.69 -18.48
C ASN A 135 4.15 11.96 -18.29
N GLU A 136 4.64 12.01 -17.05
CA GLU A 136 6.07 12.12 -16.78
C GLU A 136 6.82 10.87 -17.25
N GLU A 137 6.28 9.67 -16.98
CA GLU A 137 6.88 8.40 -17.45
C GLU A 137 6.92 8.29 -18.98
N ALA A 138 5.87 8.71 -19.68
CA ALA A 138 5.85 8.73 -21.15
C ALA A 138 6.95 9.64 -21.75
N ARG A 139 7.19 10.81 -21.14
CA ARG A 139 8.24 11.76 -21.57
C ARG A 139 9.68 11.25 -21.43
N PHE A 140 9.90 10.16 -20.70
CA PHE A 140 11.23 9.53 -20.57
C PHE A 140 11.41 8.34 -21.53
N ILE A 141 10.35 7.91 -22.22
CA ILE A 141 10.37 6.77 -23.15
C ILE A 141 10.52 7.24 -24.60
N ASP A 142 10.12 8.49 -24.91
CA ASP A 142 10.46 9.21 -26.15
C ASP A 142 11.88 9.79 -26.09
#